data_AF-A0AAU9J5D4-F1
#
_entry.id   AF-A0AAU9J5D4-F1
#
_cell.length_a   1.000
_cell.length_b   1.000
_cell.length_c   1.000
_cell.angle_alpha   90.00
_cell.angle_beta   90.00
_cell.angle_gamma   90.00
#
_symmetry.space_group_name_H-M   'P 1'
#
loop_
_entity.id
_entity.type
_entity.pdbx_description
1 polymer ?
#
loop_
_entity_poly.entity_id
_entity_poly.type
_entity_poly.pdbx_seq_one_letter_code
_entity_poly.pdbx_strand_id
1 'polypeptide(L)'
;MSANNTLLICTTFLTEVLNKKSGIINSVHIPQFIDKLYQILTLTETQLKVIVKPFGKNCLHCGSYIPSFNLSSAIGLWCKPADHFFCSTACLKRHALMSTNSTLLDLDYVRCPICRSSISVEQINEAFEGKIEEIQRDACDRALNMLLDDESKEQLLPKFTCLICYTELKVDQGITLECDHRFCVNCIRQQVEMLIESAQVSDEKLKCPNCPQALSVYEIEDIVGPELFAKYEKFRLRGLKLEPGDENSYIFHCRGADCEYICIIEKGVNEFECPKCNFKCCPMCKEDIHKGSTCEQYAKWKEENAKGDKEFEQMLRDEGLLKCPECGAAVQRISGCQYMVCSSSQCQGRTFFCYDCGIKLEQDHGAHDCKPRNHNPAPAVPHAIPVRPLPFGILPGRRRGGRNPKNPKRPVRHMRQLS
;
A
#
# COMPACT_ATOMS: atom_id res chain seq x y z
N MET A 1 -90.27 -15.51 15.18
CA MET A 1 -89.88 -16.11 16.49
C MET A 1 -88.57 -15.57 17.09
N SER A 2 -87.80 -14.68 16.44
CA SER A 2 -86.51 -14.19 16.98
C SER A 2 -86.58 -12.90 17.82
N ALA A 3 -87.62 -12.07 17.67
CA ALA A 3 -87.75 -10.80 18.40
C ALA A 3 -88.19 -10.96 19.87
N ASN A 4 -89.08 -11.93 20.15
CA ASN A 4 -89.56 -12.19 21.51
C ASN A 4 -88.48 -12.77 22.42
N ASN A 5 -87.58 -13.61 21.89
CA ASN A 5 -86.44 -14.13 22.67
C ASN A 5 -85.44 -13.02 23.01
N THR A 6 -85.20 -12.06 22.13
CA THR A 6 -84.28 -10.95 22.43
C THR A 6 -84.87 -10.00 23.49
N LEU A 7 -86.17 -9.74 23.45
CA LEU A 7 -86.85 -8.91 24.46
C LEU A 7 -86.88 -9.60 25.83
N LEU A 8 -87.12 -10.91 25.88
CA LEU A 8 -87.10 -11.68 27.14
C LEU A 8 -85.70 -11.74 27.77
N ILE A 9 -84.65 -11.88 26.94
CA ILE A 9 -83.26 -11.84 27.40
C ILE A 9 -82.89 -10.43 27.88
N CYS A 10 -83.38 -9.37 27.23
CA CYS A 10 -83.10 -7.99 27.66
C CYS A 10 -83.82 -7.61 28.95
N THR A 11 -85.05 -8.10 29.18
CA THR A 11 -85.82 -7.81 30.41
C THR A 11 -85.27 -8.55 31.62
N THR A 12 -84.83 -9.82 31.47
CA THR A 12 -84.12 -10.54 32.54
C THR A 12 -82.76 -9.92 32.85
N PHE A 13 -82.04 -9.46 31.82
CA PHE A 13 -80.76 -8.76 31.98
C PHE A 13 -80.92 -7.40 32.68
N LEU A 14 -81.96 -6.63 32.34
CA LEU A 14 -82.31 -5.37 33.02
C LEU A 14 -82.70 -5.57 34.49
N THR A 15 -83.46 -6.63 34.81
CA THR A 15 -83.84 -6.93 36.21
C THR A 15 -82.65 -7.41 37.03
N GLU A 16 -81.70 -8.16 36.45
CA GLU A 16 -80.45 -8.50 37.14
C GLU A 16 -79.53 -7.29 37.36
N VAL A 17 -79.44 -6.38 36.39
CA VAL A 17 -78.58 -5.19 36.48
C VAL A 17 -79.17 -4.13 37.41
N LEU A 18 -80.48 -3.90 37.40
CA LEU A 18 -81.14 -2.92 38.29
C LEU A 18 -81.16 -3.37 39.75
N ASN A 19 -81.14 -4.69 40.02
CA ASN A 19 -81.09 -5.24 41.37
C ASN A 19 -79.67 -5.29 41.97
N LYS A 20 -78.61 -5.15 41.15
CA LYS A 20 -77.23 -5.09 41.64
C LYS A 20 -76.75 -3.63 41.65
N LYS A 21 -76.54 -3.07 42.85
CA LYS A 21 -76.06 -1.67 43.04
C LYS A 21 -74.72 -1.34 42.35
N SER A 22 -73.97 -2.33 41.86
CA SER A 22 -72.81 -2.16 40.99
C SER A 22 -72.47 -3.46 40.26
N GLY A 23 -72.32 -3.44 38.94
CA GLY A 23 -71.86 -4.57 38.12
C GLY A 23 -70.95 -4.11 36.99
N ILE A 24 -69.90 -4.89 36.70
CA ILE A 24 -68.97 -4.67 35.59
C ILE A 24 -69.57 -5.35 34.36
N ILE A 25 -69.79 -4.60 33.28
CA ILE A 25 -70.39 -5.11 32.05
C ILE A 25 -69.35 -5.04 30.93
N ASN A 26 -68.76 -6.20 30.58
CA ASN A 26 -67.97 -6.37 29.36
C ASN A 26 -68.79 -7.26 28.42
N SER A 27 -69.51 -6.65 27.47
CA SER A 27 -70.31 -7.39 26.50
C SER A 27 -70.39 -6.65 25.17
N VAL A 28 -70.20 -7.38 24.06
CA VAL A 28 -70.34 -6.91 22.67
C VAL A 28 -71.79 -6.50 22.35
N HIS A 29 -72.74 -6.83 23.24
CA HIS A 29 -74.17 -6.55 23.07
C HIS A 29 -74.62 -5.20 23.64
N ILE A 30 -73.74 -4.42 24.27
CA ILE A 30 -74.06 -3.08 24.81
C ILE A 30 -74.59 -2.11 23.72
N PRO A 31 -74.00 -2.04 22.50
CA PRO A 31 -74.51 -1.14 21.45
C PRO A 31 -75.92 -1.53 20.99
N GLN A 32 -76.16 -2.83 20.79
CA GLN A 32 -77.47 -3.35 20.39
C GLN A 32 -78.56 -3.13 21.45
N PHE A 33 -78.16 -3.12 22.73
CA PHE A 33 -79.02 -2.81 23.86
C PHE A 33 -79.35 -1.31 23.93
N ILE A 34 -78.37 -0.43 23.71
CA ILE A 34 -78.57 1.03 23.66
C ILE A 34 -79.52 1.40 22.50
N ASP A 35 -79.34 0.80 21.32
CA ASP A 35 -80.20 1.08 20.15
C ASP A 35 -81.66 0.70 20.39
N LYS A 36 -81.91 -0.46 21.02
CA LYS A 36 -83.27 -0.89 21.37
C LYS A 36 -83.88 -0.07 22.51
N LEU A 37 -83.10 0.32 23.50
CA LEU A 37 -83.54 1.23 24.57
C LEU A 37 -83.91 2.60 24.02
N TYR A 38 -83.12 3.12 23.08
CA TYR A 38 -83.38 4.41 22.44
C TYR A 38 -84.72 4.40 21.70
N GLN A 39 -85.03 3.31 20.98
CA GLN A 39 -86.32 3.14 20.27
C GLN A 39 -87.52 3.12 21.24
N ILE A 40 -87.39 2.48 22.41
CA ILE A 40 -88.45 2.43 23.43
C ILE A 40 -88.61 3.80 24.14
N LEU A 41 -87.50 4.52 24.36
CA LEU A 41 -87.52 5.85 24.97
C LEU A 41 -88.17 6.91 24.08
N THR A 42 -87.95 6.84 22.77
CA THR A 42 -88.62 7.73 21.79
C THR A 42 -90.13 7.54 21.73
N LEU A 43 -90.66 6.36 22.10
CA LEU A 43 -92.09 6.06 22.09
C LEU A 43 -92.82 6.46 23.38
N THR A 44 -92.09 6.73 24.47
CA THR A 44 -92.67 6.94 25.81
C THR A 44 -92.44 8.34 26.38
N GLU A 45 -91.83 9.26 25.61
CA GLU A 45 -91.46 10.63 26.00
C GLU A 45 -90.70 10.74 27.35
N THR A 46 -90.05 9.67 27.78
CA THR A 46 -89.27 9.65 29.02
C THR A 46 -87.79 9.93 28.76
N GLN A 47 -87.21 10.85 29.53
CA GLN A 47 -85.78 11.16 29.45
C GLN A 47 -84.99 10.27 30.41
N LEU A 48 -84.27 9.26 29.89
CA LEU A 48 -83.29 8.49 30.66
C LEU A 48 -81.92 9.15 30.60
N LYS A 49 -81.35 9.48 31.76
CA LYS A 49 -79.96 9.93 31.91
C LYS A 49 -79.05 8.73 32.13
N VAL A 50 -78.50 8.16 31.06
CA VAL A 50 -77.54 7.06 31.14
C VAL A 50 -76.13 7.63 31.34
N ILE A 51 -75.51 7.35 32.50
CA ILE A 51 -74.12 7.73 32.78
C ILE A 51 -73.24 6.50 32.60
N VAL A 52 -72.54 6.43 31.46
CA VAL A 52 -71.54 5.37 31.20
C VAL A 52 -70.21 5.81 31.83
N LYS A 53 -69.72 5.07 32.83
CA LYS A 53 -68.37 5.28 33.38
C LYS A 53 -67.43 4.24 32.75
N PRO A 54 -66.54 4.62 31.82
CA PRO A 54 -65.55 3.70 31.29
C PRO A 54 -64.59 3.26 32.41
N PHE A 55 -64.51 1.95 32.66
CA PHE A 55 -63.55 1.36 33.59
C PHE A 55 -62.19 1.22 32.89
N GLY A 56 -61.41 2.29 32.88
CA GLY A 56 -60.07 2.34 32.29
C GLY A 56 -59.42 3.71 32.46
N LYS A 57 -58.14 3.81 32.10
CA LYS A 57 -57.35 5.04 32.19
C LYS A 57 -56.66 5.30 30.86
N ASN A 58 -56.39 6.56 30.51
CA ASN A 58 -55.62 6.86 29.31
C ASN A 58 -54.13 6.92 29.63
N CYS A 59 -53.30 6.46 28.70
CA CYS A 59 -51.86 6.66 28.75
C CYS A 59 -51.54 8.15 28.69
N LEU A 60 -50.70 8.63 29.62
CA LEU A 60 -50.33 10.04 29.67
C LEU A 60 -49.42 10.52 28.53
N HIS A 61 -48.77 9.59 27.81
CA HIS A 61 -47.88 9.95 26.70
C HIS A 61 -48.59 9.83 25.34
N CYS A 62 -49.18 8.68 25.02
CA CYS A 62 -49.76 8.40 23.71
C CYS A 62 -51.28 8.60 23.64
N GLY A 63 -51.94 8.87 24.76
CA GLY A 63 -53.40 9.05 24.82
C GLY A 63 -54.22 7.76 24.63
N SER A 64 -53.59 6.60 24.38
CA SER A 64 -54.29 5.33 24.19
C SER A 64 -55.03 4.91 25.45
N TYR A 65 -56.25 4.41 25.27
CA TYR A 65 -57.09 3.89 26.35
C TYR A 65 -56.55 2.55 26.86
N ILE A 66 -56.32 2.46 28.17
CA ILE A 66 -55.87 1.26 28.89
C ILE A 66 -57.10 0.67 29.60
N PRO A 67 -57.61 -0.48 29.14
CA PRO A 67 -58.71 -1.18 29.81
C PRO A 67 -58.34 -1.63 31.22
N SER A 68 -59.34 -1.78 32.10
CA SER A 68 -59.12 -2.19 33.50
C SER A 68 -58.34 -3.49 33.69
N PHE A 69 -58.45 -4.46 32.77
CA PHE A 69 -57.71 -5.73 32.84
C PHE A 69 -56.22 -5.59 32.49
N ASN A 70 -55.82 -4.54 31.75
CA ASN A 70 -54.45 -4.27 31.34
C ASN A 70 -53.72 -3.27 32.25
N LEU A 71 -54.39 -2.77 33.31
CA LEU A 71 -53.78 -1.86 34.29
C LEU A 71 -52.63 -2.53 35.05
N SER A 72 -52.65 -3.85 35.24
CA SER A 72 -51.56 -4.61 35.88
C SER A 72 -50.28 -4.67 35.03
N SER A 73 -50.42 -4.66 33.70
CA SER A 73 -49.31 -4.61 32.75
C SER A 73 -48.86 -3.18 32.39
N ALA A 74 -49.62 -2.17 32.80
CA ALA A 74 -49.30 -0.77 32.58
C ALA A 74 -48.36 -0.23 33.66
N ILE A 75 -47.53 0.75 33.31
CA ILE A 75 -46.61 1.36 34.28
C ILE A 75 -47.38 2.39 35.09
N GLY A 76 -47.68 2.05 36.35
CA GLY A 76 -48.25 2.98 37.32
C GLY A 76 -47.21 3.98 37.81
N LEU A 77 -47.48 5.26 37.65
CA LEU A 77 -46.71 6.34 38.25
C LEU A 77 -47.14 6.50 39.71
N TRP A 78 -46.17 6.54 40.63
CA TRP A 78 -46.42 6.66 42.07
C TRP A 78 -46.74 8.10 42.51
N CYS A 79 -47.59 8.79 41.76
CA CYS A 79 -48.01 10.15 42.05
C CYS A 79 -49.30 10.19 42.87
N LYS A 80 -49.26 10.69 44.10
CA LYS A 80 -50.46 10.92 44.91
C LYS A 80 -51.13 12.24 44.47
N PRO A 81 -52.48 12.35 44.41
CA PRO A 81 -53.51 11.41 44.86
C PRO A 81 -54.16 10.56 43.74
N ALA A 82 -53.58 10.50 42.54
CA ALA A 82 -54.21 9.83 41.39
C ALA A 82 -53.24 8.83 40.72
N ASP A 83 -53.68 7.57 40.60
CA ASP A 83 -52.96 6.54 39.85
C ASP A 83 -52.94 6.93 38.35
N HIS A 84 -51.81 7.47 37.91
CA HIS A 84 -51.54 7.79 36.51
C HIS A 84 -50.76 6.65 35.86
N PHE A 85 -51.01 6.39 34.58
CA PHE A 85 -50.44 5.22 33.91
C PHE A 85 -49.78 5.57 32.58
N PHE A 86 -48.70 4.87 32.26
CA PHE A 86 -48.17 4.76 30.91
C PHE A 86 -48.50 3.41 30.29
N CYS A 87 -48.72 3.42 28.98
CA CYS A 87 -49.13 2.25 28.20
C CYS A 87 -48.10 1.10 28.22
N SER A 88 -46.82 1.44 28.29
CA SER A 88 -45.69 0.53 28.15
C SER A 88 -44.39 1.23 28.58
N THR A 89 -43.31 0.45 28.73
CA THR A 89 -41.95 0.97 28.94
C THR A 89 -41.52 1.89 27.79
N ALA A 90 -41.99 1.66 26.56
CA ALA A 90 -41.72 2.53 25.42
C ALA A 90 -42.38 3.92 25.55
N CYS A 91 -43.58 3.99 26.16
CA CYS A 91 -44.24 5.26 26.48
C CYS A 91 -43.44 6.04 27.54
N LEU A 92 -42.94 5.36 28.58
CA LEU A 92 -42.10 5.98 29.62
C LEU A 92 -40.73 6.42 29.08
N LYS A 93 -40.05 5.58 28.29
CA LYS A 93 -38.76 5.92 27.64
C LYS A 93 -38.87 7.19 26.80
N ARG A 94 -39.89 7.28 25.94
CA ARG A 94 -40.11 8.46 25.09
C ARG A 94 -40.44 9.70 25.92
N HIS A 95 -41.23 9.55 26.98
CA HIS A 95 -41.53 10.65 27.90
C HIS A 95 -40.26 11.20 28.56
N ALA A 96 -39.41 10.31 29.09
CA ALA A 96 -38.15 10.67 29.73
C ALA A 96 -37.19 11.35 28.76
N LEU A 97 -37.05 10.81 27.53
CA LEU A 97 -36.23 11.42 26.48
C LEU A 97 -36.76 12.81 26.08
N MET A 98 -38.06 12.96 25.83
CA MET A 98 -38.62 14.27 25.48
C MET A 98 -38.48 15.29 26.61
N SER A 99 -38.63 14.86 27.86
CA SER A 99 -38.50 15.75 29.03
C SER A 99 -37.06 16.23 29.26
N THR A 100 -36.07 15.50 28.75
CA THR A 100 -34.62 15.77 28.96
C THR A 100 -33.90 16.11 27.65
N ASN A 101 -34.62 16.46 26.57
CA ASN A 101 -34.06 16.71 25.24
C ASN A 101 -33.13 15.58 24.75
N SER A 102 -33.49 14.33 25.02
CA SER A 102 -32.74 13.11 24.70
C SER A 102 -31.41 12.93 25.44
N THR A 103 -31.14 13.71 26.48
CA THR A 103 -29.86 13.64 27.23
C THR A 103 -29.94 12.77 28.49
N LEU A 104 -31.12 12.65 29.10
CA LEU A 104 -31.33 12.01 30.40
C LEU A 104 -30.43 12.53 31.53
N LEU A 105 -29.83 13.73 31.39
CA LEU A 105 -28.92 14.29 32.39
C LEU A 105 -29.66 14.74 33.66
N ASP A 106 -30.79 15.43 33.51
CA ASP A 106 -31.59 15.90 34.64
C ASP A 106 -32.91 15.12 34.77
N LEU A 107 -32.85 13.95 35.41
CA LEU A 107 -34.02 13.09 35.62
C LEU A 107 -35.11 13.75 36.48
N ASP A 108 -34.78 14.79 37.25
CA ASP A 108 -35.73 15.60 38.03
C ASP A 108 -36.73 16.41 37.16
N TYR A 109 -36.41 16.61 35.87
CA TYR A 109 -37.33 17.21 34.89
C TYR A 109 -38.33 16.21 34.33
N VAL A 110 -38.11 14.90 34.53
CA VAL A 110 -39.04 13.85 34.12
C VAL A 110 -40.22 13.82 35.09
N ARG A 111 -41.21 14.66 34.80
CA ARG A 111 -42.39 14.84 35.65
C ARG A 111 -43.63 14.27 35.00
N CYS A 112 -44.60 13.89 35.83
CA CYS A 112 -45.92 13.52 35.36
C CYS A 112 -46.60 14.72 34.65
N PRO A 113 -47.14 14.55 33.42
CA PRO A 113 -47.82 15.62 32.68
C PRO A 113 -49.00 16.27 33.42
N ILE A 114 -49.68 15.52 34.30
CA ILE A 114 -50.89 15.99 34.99
C ILE A 114 -50.56 16.58 36.35
N CYS A 115 -49.95 15.80 37.24
CA CYS A 115 -49.73 16.19 38.64
C CYS A 115 -48.38 16.84 38.91
N ARG A 116 -47.48 16.88 37.92
CA ARG A 116 -46.12 17.45 38.01
C ARG A 116 -45.22 16.82 39.08
N SER A 117 -45.64 15.72 39.70
CA SER A 117 -44.78 14.92 40.57
C SER A 117 -43.61 14.37 39.77
N SER A 118 -42.43 14.34 40.38
CA SER A 118 -41.26 13.66 39.81
C SER A 118 -41.56 12.16 39.69
N ILE A 119 -41.15 11.58 38.57
CA ILE A 119 -41.17 10.14 38.36
C ILE A 119 -39.91 9.58 39.04
N SER A 120 -40.01 8.42 39.68
CA SER A 120 -38.86 7.87 40.41
C SER A 120 -37.74 7.49 39.44
N VAL A 121 -36.50 7.76 39.84
CA VAL A 121 -35.31 7.47 39.04
C VAL A 121 -35.18 5.96 38.81
N GLU A 122 -35.58 5.14 39.78
CA GLU A 122 -35.58 3.68 39.66
C GLU A 122 -36.52 3.20 38.55
N GLN A 123 -37.73 3.77 38.47
CA GLN A 123 -38.70 3.43 37.41
C GLN A 123 -38.16 3.78 36.02
N ILE A 124 -37.41 4.88 35.90
CA ILE A 124 -36.77 5.27 34.65
C ILE A 124 -35.60 4.32 34.36
N ASN A 125 -34.74 4.03 35.34
CA ASN A 125 -33.62 3.10 35.21
C ASN A 125 -34.03 1.70 34.77
N GLU A 126 -35.09 1.15 35.38
CA GLU A 126 -35.67 -0.14 35.00
C GLU A 126 -36.19 -0.11 33.56
N ALA A 127 -36.85 0.97 33.15
CA ALA A 127 -37.33 1.08 31.78
C ALA A 127 -36.16 0.98 30.79
N PHE A 128 -35.04 1.66 31.04
CA PHE A 128 -33.86 1.69 30.17
C PHE A 128 -32.89 0.51 30.35
N GLU A 129 -33.24 -0.54 31.10
CA GLU A 129 -32.40 -1.73 31.31
C GLU A 129 -31.00 -1.38 31.87
N GLY A 130 -30.89 -0.31 32.67
CA GLY A 130 -29.60 0.16 33.22
C GLY A 130 -28.68 0.88 32.23
N LYS A 131 -29.11 1.17 31.00
CA LYS A 131 -28.27 1.84 29.96
C LYS A 131 -28.26 3.37 30.03
N ILE A 132 -28.72 3.96 31.13
CA ILE A 132 -28.82 5.43 31.24
C ILE A 132 -27.45 6.08 31.32
N GLU A 133 -26.50 5.48 32.03
CA GLU A 133 -25.13 6.02 32.15
C GLU A 133 -24.43 6.12 30.80
N GLU A 134 -24.67 5.17 29.89
CA GLU A 134 -24.10 5.18 28.55
C GLU A 134 -24.69 6.32 27.70
N ILE A 135 -26.01 6.53 27.78
CA ILE A 135 -26.71 7.62 27.09
C ILE A 135 -26.29 8.99 27.64
N GLN A 136 -26.15 9.11 28.97
CA GLN A 136 -25.67 10.33 29.62
C GLN A 136 -24.22 10.65 29.22
N ARG A 137 -23.34 9.64 29.18
CA ARG A 137 -21.95 9.80 28.72
C ARG A 137 -21.88 10.27 27.28
N ASP A 138 -22.62 9.62 26.39
CA ASP A 138 -22.71 9.98 24.97
C ASP A 138 -23.32 11.39 24.76
N ALA A 139 -24.29 11.80 25.59
CA ALA A 139 -24.82 13.16 25.59
C ALA A 139 -23.78 14.19 26.07
N CYS A 140 -23.04 13.89 27.14
CA CYS A 140 -21.92 14.71 27.61
C CYS A 140 -20.81 14.83 26.56
N ASP A 141 -20.44 13.73 25.91
CA ASP A 141 -19.41 13.71 24.87
C ASP A 141 -19.82 14.56 23.66
N ARG A 142 -21.08 14.49 23.23
CA ARG A 142 -21.62 15.37 22.18
C ARG A 142 -21.62 16.84 22.59
N ALA A 143 -22.07 17.14 23.80
CA ALA A 143 -22.13 18.52 24.30
C ALA A 143 -20.71 19.10 24.42
N LEU A 144 -19.75 18.32 24.92
CA LEU A 144 -18.35 18.69 25.00
C LEU A 144 -17.77 18.93 23.60
N ASN A 145 -18.03 18.04 22.64
CA ASN A 145 -17.60 18.20 21.25
C ASN A 145 -18.23 19.42 20.54
N MET A 146 -19.43 19.86 20.95
CA MET A 146 -20.03 21.09 20.40
C MET A 146 -19.48 22.37 21.03
N LEU A 147 -19.01 22.32 22.27
CA LEU A 147 -18.47 23.47 23.00
C LEU A 147 -16.97 23.71 22.74
N LEU A 148 -16.26 22.70 22.25
CA LEU A 148 -14.84 22.80 21.94
C LEU A 148 -14.62 23.36 20.52
N ASP A 149 -13.88 24.47 20.45
CA ASP A 149 -13.34 25.00 19.20
C ASP A 149 -12.36 23.99 18.56
N ASP A 150 -12.16 24.07 17.25
CA ASP A 150 -11.33 23.10 16.51
C ASP A 150 -9.89 22.98 17.07
N GLU A 151 -9.31 24.09 17.56
CA GLU A 151 -8.02 24.08 18.25
C GLU A 151 -8.04 23.28 19.56
N SER A 152 -9.14 23.33 20.31
CA SER A 152 -9.29 22.60 21.57
C SER A 152 -9.53 21.11 21.34
N LYS A 153 -10.21 20.75 20.25
CA LYS A 153 -10.37 19.35 19.80
C LYS A 153 -9.03 18.74 19.39
N GLU A 154 -8.18 19.49 18.69
CA GLU A 154 -6.85 19.03 18.33
C GLU A 154 -5.96 18.74 19.53
N GLN A 155 -6.13 19.47 20.64
CA GLN A 155 -5.35 19.27 21.86
C GLN A 155 -5.75 18.00 22.64
N LEU A 156 -6.99 17.55 22.49
CA LEU A 156 -7.55 16.35 23.12
C LEU A 156 -7.23 15.05 22.36
N LEU A 157 -6.71 15.15 21.12
CA LEU A 157 -6.30 13.98 20.37
C LEU A 157 -5.22 13.21 21.14
N PRO A 158 -5.29 11.87 21.17
CA PRO A 158 -4.29 11.06 21.85
C PRO A 158 -2.92 11.34 21.26
N LYS A 159 -1.95 11.60 22.14
CA LYS A 159 -0.54 11.82 21.81
C LYS A 159 0.27 10.61 22.23
N PHE A 160 1.36 10.35 21.53
CA PHE A 160 2.35 9.36 21.90
C PHE A 160 3.75 9.97 21.87
N THR A 161 4.68 9.38 22.62
CA THR A 161 6.08 9.81 22.62
C THR A 161 6.88 8.85 21.75
N CYS A 162 7.59 9.38 20.76
CA CYS A 162 8.45 8.55 19.93
C CYS A 162 9.72 8.14 20.70
N LEU A 163 10.07 6.86 20.67
CA LEU A 163 11.24 6.33 21.39
C LEU A 163 12.60 6.65 20.73
N ILE A 164 12.61 7.23 19.52
CA ILE A 164 13.84 7.61 18.80
C ILE A 164 14.17 9.09 19.06
N CYS A 165 13.21 9.98 18.81
CA CYS A 165 13.42 11.42 18.94
C CYS A 165 12.88 12.01 20.25
N TYR A 166 12.23 11.21 21.10
CA TYR A 166 11.62 11.63 22.37
C TYR A 166 10.65 12.81 22.25
N THR A 167 10.07 13.00 21.06
CA THR A 167 9.09 14.07 20.80
C THR A 167 7.67 13.54 20.98
N GLU A 168 6.82 14.32 21.63
CA GLU A 168 5.37 14.06 21.71
C GLU A 168 4.69 14.45 20.40
N LEU A 169 4.03 13.48 19.79
CA LEU A 169 3.39 13.62 18.49
C LEU A 169 1.96 13.10 18.53
N LYS A 170 1.14 13.59 17.62
CA LYS A 170 -0.23 13.11 17.43
C LYS A 170 -0.19 11.68 16.85
N VAL A 171 -1.16 10.84 17.22
CA VAL A 171 -1.22 9.42 16.83
C VAL A 171 -1.24 9.17 15.32
N ASP A 172 -1.77 10.11 14.53
CA ASP A 172 -1.78 10.11 13.07
C ASP A 172 -0.37 10.24 12.44
N GLN A 173 0.57 10.85 13.15
CA GLN A 173 1.97 11.01 12.73
C GLN A 173 2.86 9.81 13.15
N GLY A 174 2.26 8.75 13.68
CA GLY A 174 2.95 7.57 14.19
C GLY A 174 2.60 6.29 13.46
N ILE A 175 3.63 5.55 13.04
CA ILE A 175 3.50 4.20 12.47
C ILE A 175 3.69 3.18 13.58
N THR A 176 2.78 2.21 13.65
CA THR A 176 2.89 1.04 14.53
C THR A 176 3.40 -0.12 13.70
N LEU A 177 4.50 -0.73 14.14
CA LEU A 177 5.08 -1.91 13.51
C LEU A 177 4.37 -3.19 13.98
N GLU A 178 4.60 -4.32 13.30
CA GLU A 178 4.10 -5.66 13.64
C GLU A 178 4.52 -6.12 15.05
N CYS A 179 5.57 -5.52 15.60
CA CYS A 179 6.05 -5.76 16.95
C CYS A 179 5.39 -4.87 18.02
N ASP A 180 4.27 -4.21 17.70
CA ASP A 180 3.50 -3.27 18.55
C ASP A 180 4.27 -2.03 19.04
N HIS A 181 5.47 -1.77 18.50
CA HIS A 181 6.22 -0.55 18.79
C HIS A 181 5.81 0.58 17.85
N ARG A 182 5.63 1.77 18.43
CA ARG A 182 5.20 2.96 17.69
C ARG A 182 6.31 4.01 17.58
N PHE A 183 6.52 4.49 16.36
CA PHE A 183 7.53 5.50 16.05
C PHE A 183 6.97 6.62 15.18
N CYS A 184 7.64 7.77 15.20
CA CYS A 184 7.31 8.86 14.29
C CYS A 184 7.64 8.45 12.84
N VAL A 185 6.78 8.82 11.88
CA VAL A 185 6.97 8.54 10.44
C VAL A 185 8.37 8.96 9.98
N ASN A 186 8.80 10.17 10.36
CA ASN A 186 10.11 10.70 9.97
C ASN A 186 11.28 9.86 10.48
N CYS A 187 11.18 9.40 11.74
CA CYS A 187 12.23 8.70 12.44
C CYS A 187 12.47 7.33 11.81
N ILE A 188 11.39 6.56 11.61
CA ILE A 188 11.47 5.23 11.03
C ILE A 188 11.85 5.30 9.56
N ARG A 189 11.30 6.26 8.81
CA ARG A 189 11.65 6.49 7.40
C ARG A 189 13.13 6.79 7.23
N GLN A 190 13.66 7.73 8.01
CA GLN A 190 15.06 8.12 7.91
C GLN A 190 16.02 6.98 8.27
N GLN A 191 15.65 6.15 9.25
CA GLN A 191 16.43 4.96 9.59
C GLN A 191 16.46 3.95 8.43
N VAL A 192 15.29 3.62 7.89
CA VAL A 192 15.15 2.64 6.79
C VAL A 192 15.84 3.17 5.53
N GLU A 193 15.67 4.45 5.21
CA GLU A 193 16.32 5.12 4.09
C GLU A 193 17.85 5.05 4.19
N MET A 194 18.42 5.39 5.35
CA MET A 194 19.87 5.28 5.59
C MET A 194 20.39 3.83 5.39
N LEU A 195 19.64 2.82 5.84
CA LEU A 195 20.01 1.42 5.68
C LEU A 195 19.96 0.98 4.21
N ILE A 196 18.96 1.45 3.45
CA ILE A 196 18.86 1.19 2.01
C ILE A 196 20.00 1.88 1.26
N GLU A 197 20.29 3.15 1.56
CA GLU A 197 21.36 3.91 0.91
C GLU A 197 22.75 3.33 1.19
N SER A 198 22.97 2.82 2.40
CA SER A 198 24.20 2.11 2.78
C SER A 198 24.25 0.65 2.30
N ALA A 199 23.26 0.20 1.53
CA ALA A 199 23.12 -1.16 1.02
C ALA A 199 23.10 -2.26 2.11
N GLN A 200 22.69 -1.91 3.34
CA GLN A 200 22.55 -2.83 4.48
C GLN A 200 21.11 -3.34 4.61
N VAL A 201 20.64 -4.06 3.59
CA VAL A 201 19.24 -4.51 3.48
C VAL A 201 18.97 -5.93 3.98
N SER A 202 19.88 -6.48 4.80
CA SER A 202 19.69 -7.80 5.42
C SER A 202 18.67 -7.73 6.57
N ASP A 203 17.91 -8.81 6.76
CA ASP A 203 16.91 -8.95 7.84
C ASP A 203 17.51 -8.72 9.25
N GLU A 204 18.81 -8.97 9.43
CA GLU A 204 19.53 -8.69 10.69
C GLU A 204 19.70 -7.18 11.02
N LYS A 205 19.69 -6.34 9.99
CA LYS A 205 19.97 -4.90 10.05
C LYS A 205 18.69 -4.08 9.96
N LEU A 206 17.76 -4.46 9.08
CA LEU A 206 16.42 -3.88 8.96
C LEU A 206 15.49 -4.46 10.04
N LYS A 207 15.68 -3.99 11.26
CA LYS A 207 14.90 -4.40 12.44
C LYS A 207 14.31 -3.21 13.17
N CYS A 208 13.33 -3.50 14.02
CA CYS A 208 12.76 -2.51 14.92
C CYS A 208 13.86 -1.86 15.78
N PRO A 209 13.84 -0.52 15.98
CA PRO A 209 14.76 0.16 16.88
C PRO A 209 14.73 -0.35 18.33
N ASN A 210 13.57 -0.84 18.80
CA ASN A 210 13.35 -1.20 20.20
C ASN A 210 13.37 -2.72 20.45
N CYS A 211 13.32 -3.55 19.42
CA CYS A 211 13.28 -5.00 19.58
C CYS A 211 14.02 -5.72 18.43
N PRO A 212 14.42 -6.99 18.60
CA PRO A 212 15.18 -7.71 17.58
C PRO A 212 14.36 -8.16 16.38
N GLN A 213 13.06 -7.83 16.31
CA GLN A 213 12.17 -8.22 15.22
C GLN A 213 12.54 -7.51 13.92
N ALA A 214 12.71 -8.27 12.83
CA ALA A 214 12.94 -7.74 11.50
C ALA A 214 11.69 -7.03 10.96
N LEU A 215 11.89 -5.97 10.18
CA LEU A 215 10.80 -5.28 9.50
C LEU A 215 10.30 -6.13 8.33
N SER A 216 8.98 -6.23 8.18
CA SER A 216 8.37 -6.93 7.07
C SER A 216 8.51 -6.14 5.77
N VAL A 217 8.43 -6.83 4.63
CA VAL A 217 8.56 -6.21 3.31
C VAL A 217 7.48 -5.15 3.08
N TYR A 218 6.26 -5.44 3.55
CA TYR A 218 5.11 -4.56 3.45
C TYR A 218 5.29 -3.30 4.30
N GLU A 219 5.82 -3.44 5.53
CA GLU A 219 6.17 -2.29 6.37
C GLU A 219 7.20 -1.38 5.69
N ILE A 220 8.23 -1.97 5.08
CA ILE A 220 9.27 -1.21 4.38
C ILE A 220 8.66 -0.45 3.19
N GLU A 221 7.80 -1.10 2.39
CA GLU A 221 7.11 -0.49 1.24
C GLU A 221 6.30 0.74 1.65
N ASP A 222 5.48 0.61 2.70
CA ASP A 222 4.64 1.69 3.21
C ASP A 222 5.46 2.85 3.80
N ILE A 223 6.59 2.57 4.46
CA ILE A 223 7.42 3.58 5.12
C ILE A 223 8.18 4.44 4.09
N VAL A 224 8.80 3.81 3.09
CA VAL A 224 9.76 4.48 2.18
C VAL A 224 9.13 4.93 0.86
N GLY A 225 8.04 4.29 0.45
CA GLY A 225 7.39 4.54 -0.83
C GLY A 225 8.12 3.90 -2.03
N PRO A 226 7.55 4.04 -3.25
CA PRO A 226 7.89 3.19 -4.39
C PRO A 226 9.32 3.37 -4.91
N GLU A 227 9.86 4.60 -4.89
CA GLU A 227 11.20 4.88 -5.43
C GLU A 227 12.33 4.24 -4.61
N LEU A 228 12.25 4.35 -3.28
CA LEU A 228 13.23 3.75 -2.37
C LEU A 228 13.01 2.24 -2.24
N PHE A 229 11.77 1.77 -2.36
CA PHE A 229 11.45 0.36 -2.35
C PHE A 229 12.10 -0.39 -3.53
N ALA A 230 12.06 0.19 -4.73
CA ALA A 230 12.76 -0.39 -5.89
C ALA A 230 14.28 -0.53 -5.66
N LYS A 231 14.90 0.43 -4.95
CA LYS A 231 16.31 0.32 -4.54
C LYS A 231 16.51 -0.79 -3.51
N TYR A 232 15.63 -0.89 -2.52
CA TYR A 232 15.65 -1.95 -1.52
C TYR A 232 15.59 -3.35 -2.17
N GLU A 233 14.65 -3.58 -3.09
CA GLU A 233 14.54 -4.85 -3.83
C GLU A 233 15.83 -5.17 -4.58
N LYS A 234 16.39 -4.17 -5.28
CA LYS A 234 17.64 -4.32 -6.02
C LYS A 234 18.82 -4.71 -5.12
N PHE A 235 18.94 -4.10 -3.94
CA PHE A 235 19.99 -4.47 -2.98
C PHE A 235 19.73 -5.83 -2.35
N ARG A 236 18.46 -6.18 -2.09
CA ARG A 236 18.09 -7.46 -1.49
C ARG A 236 18.39 -8.62 -2.44
N LEU A 237 18.08 -8.46 -3.73
CA LEU A 237 18.42 -9.42 -4.78
C LEU A 237 19.94 -9.56 -4.98
N ARG A 238 20.72 -8.49 -4.76
CA ARG A 238 22.20 -8.54 -4.79
C ARG A 238 22.79 -9.24 -3.56
N GLY A 239 22.12 -9.15 -2.42
CA GLY A 239 22.52 -9.80 -1.17
C GLY A 239 22.12 -11.27 -1.08
N LEU A 240 21.32 -11.76 -2.02
CA LEU A 240 20.86 -13.15 -2.05
C LEU A 240 22.07 -14.09 -2.13
N LYS A 241 22.17 -15.00 -1.17
CA LYS A 241 23.15 -16.09 -1.16
C LYS A 241 22.41 -17.40 -1.42
N LEU A 242 23.05 -18.31 -2.14
CA LEU A 242 22.53 -19.67 -2.28
C LEU A 242 22.72 -20.42 -0.96
N GLU A 243 21.76 -21.26 -0.62
CA GLU A 243 21.81 -22.14 0.54
C GLU A 243 23.05 -23.05 0.47
N PRO A 244 23.67 -23.42 1.61
CA PRO A 244 24.92 -24.19 1.66
C PRO A 244 24.85 -25.62 1.09
N GLY A 245 23.69 -26.06 0.57
CA GLY A 245 23.53 -27.36 -0.11
C GLY A 245 23.79 -27.35 -1.63
N ASP A 246 23.82 -26.19 -2.28
CA ASP A 246 24.01 -26.05 -3.74
C ASP A 246 25.45 -25.61 -4.07
N GLU A 247 26.44 -26.39 -3.65
CA GLU A 247 27.87 -26.09 -3.86
C GLU A 247 28.27 -25.97 -5.33
N ASN A 248 27.44 -26.44 -6.26
CA ASN A 248 27.76 -26.48 -7.68
C ASN A 248 27.21 -25.28 -8.49
N SER A 249 26.57 -24.31 -7.85
CA SER A 249 26.05 -23.12 -8.53
C SER A 249 26.36 -21.81 -7.78
N TYR A 250 26.29 -20.68 -8.49
CA TYR A 250 26.46 -19.35 -7.92
C TYR A 250 25.55 -18.32 -8.61
N ILE A 251 25.22 -17.25 -7.89
CA ILE A 251 24.42 -16.14 -8.44
C ILE A 251 25.35 -15.21 -9.23
N PHE A 252 24.99 -14.98 -10.48
CA PHE A 252 25.69 -14.07 -11.39
C PHE A 252 24.84 -12.83 -11.68
N HIS A 253 25.45 -11.66 -11.53
CA HIS A 253 24.87 -10.37 -11.89
C HIS A 253 25.47 -9.89 -13.21
N CYS A 254 24.62 -9.55 -14.18
CA CYS A 254 25.08 -9.04 -15.46
C CYS A 254 25.88 -7.72 -15.29
N ARG A 255 26.96 -7.56 -16.07
CA ARG A 255 27.78 -6.33 -16.09
C ARG A 255 27.49 -5.41 -17.28
N GLY A 256 26.48 -5.73 -18.10
CA GLY A 256 26.04 -4.83 -19.16
C GLY A 256 25.63 -3.48 -18.59
N ALA A 257 25.86 -2.41 -19.36
CA ALA A 257 25.46 -1.05 -18.98
C ALA A 257 23.97 -1.03 -18.59
N ASP A 258 23.68 -0.58 -17.38
CA ASP A 258 22.34 -0.51 -16.78
C ASP A 258 21.52 -1.82 -16.84
N CYS A 259 22.20 -2.97 -16.89
CA CYS A 259 21.54 -4.26 -16.91
C CYS A 259 21.36 -4.84 -15.50
N GLU A 260 20.11 -5.04 -15.11
CA GLU A 260 19.72 -5.60 -13.80
C GLU A 260 19.44 -7.10 -13.84
N TYR A 261 19.89 -7.79 -14.89
CA TYR A 261 19.62 -9.21 -15.04
C TYR A 261 20.47 -10.04 -14.07
N ILE A 262 19.82 -10.97 -13.37
CA ILE A 262 20.42 -11.88 -12.39
C ILE A 262 20.07 -13.31 -12.81
N CYS A 263 21.03 -14.23 -12.74
CA CYS A 263 20.81 -15.64 -13.01
C CYS A 263 21.66 -16.54 -12.10
N ILE A 264 21.21 -17.78 -11.92
CA ILE A 264 21.97 -18.82 -11.23
C ILE A 264 22.73 -19.61 -12.29
N ILE A 265 24.04 -19.72 -12.14
CA ILE A 265 24.93 -20.38 -13.09
C ILE A 265 25.66 -21.53 -12.39
N GLU A 266 25.77 -22.67 -13.07
CA GLU A 266 26.56 -23.80 -12.60
C GLU A 266 28.07 -23.51 -12.73
N LYS A 267 28.86 -24.00 -11.78
CA LYS A 267 30.32 -23.87 -11.80
C LYS A 267 30.88 -24.58 -13.05
N GLY A 268 31.74 -23.89 -13.80
CA GLY A 268 32.37 -24.41 -15.03
C GLY A 268 31.77 -23.90 -16.34
N VAL A 269 30.71 -23.07 -16.29
CA VAL A 269 30.24 -22.34 -17.46
C VAL A 269 31.12 -21.12 -17.69
N ASN A 270 31.82 -21.09 -18.83
CA ASN A 270 32.69 -19.97 -19.24
C ASN A 270 32.05 -19.09 -20.34
N GLU A 271 30.82 -19.40 -20.75
CA GLU A 271 30.10 -18.67 -21.80
C GLU A 271 28.74 -18.25 -21.26
N PHE A 272 28.50 -16.94 -21.15
CA PHE A 272 27.21 -16.40 -20.80
C PHE A 272 26.83 -15.24 -21.74
N GLU A 273 25.61 -15.27 -22.23
CA GLU A 273 24.99 -14.20 -23.01
C GLU A 273 23.73 -13.76 -22.28
N CYS A 274 23.70 -12.48 -21.87
CA CYS A 274 22.55 -11.95 -21.16
C CYS A 274 21.35 -11.81 -22.11
N PRO A 275 20.17 -12.38 -21.79
CA PRO A 275 18.99 -12.25 -22.64
C PRO A 275 18.37 -10.85 -22.65
N LYS A 276 18.73 -9.98 -21.68
CA LYS A 276 18.19 -8.62 -21.56
C LYS A 276 19.01 -7.59 -22.35
N CYS A 277 20.33 -7.67 -22.30
CA CYS A 277 21.23 -6.68 -22.91
C CYS A 277 22.18 -7.25 -23.97
N ASN A 278 22.09 -8.55 -24.27
CA ASN A 278 22.97 -9.28 -25.19
C ASN A 278 24.47 -9.17 -24.85
N PHE A 279 24.81 -8.78 -23.62
CA PHE A 279 26.18 -8.71 -23.15
C PHE A 279 26.77 -10.10 -23.00
N LYS A 280 27.97 -10.28 -23.55
CA LYS A 280 28.68 -11.56 -23.64
C LYS A 280 29.88 -11.53 -22.72
N CYS A 281 29.92 -12.43 -21.74
CA CYS A 281 31.04 -12.51 -20.81
C CYS A 281 31.19 -13.92 -20.24
N CYS A 282 32.37 -14.20 -19.70
CA CYS A 282 32.60 -15.36 -18.86
C CYS A 282 32.12 -15.04 -17.43
N PRO A 283 31.16 -15.79 -16.87
CA PRO A 283 30.59 -15.45 -15.56
C PRO A 283 31.55 -15.74 -14.39
N MET A 284 32.59 -16.57 -14.61
CA MET A 284 33.63 -16.90 -13.63
C MET A 284 34.67 -15.78 -13.47
N CYS A 285 35.30 -15.33 -14.56
CA CYS A 285 36.34 -14.29 -14.53
C CYS A 285 35.82 -12.88 -14.82
N LYS A 286 34.57 -12.75 -15.28
CA LYS A 286 33.90 -11.48 -15.65
C LYS A 286 34.55 -10.75 -16.83
N GLU A 287 35.35 -11.46 -17.62
CA GLU A 287 36.00 -10.97 -18.84
C GLU A 287 35.27 -11.46 -20.10
N ASP A 288 35.79 -11.13 -21.28
CA ASP A 288 35.26 -11.59 -22.57
C ASP A 288 35.21 -13.12 -22.67
N ILE A 289 34.33 -13.62 -23.55
CA ILE A 289 34.17 -15.06 -23.77
C ILE A 289 35.45 -15.66 -24.36
N HIS A 290 36.07 -16.61 -23.65
CA HIS A 290 37.36 -17.21 -24.01
C HIS A 290 37.27 -18.73 -24.22
N LYS A 291 36.66 -19.12 -25.35
CA LYS A 291 36.39 -20.53 -25.69
C LYS A 291 37.68 -21.39 -25.70
N GLY A 292 37.66 -22.51 -24.98
CA GLY A 292 38.76 -23.48 -24.99
C GLY A 292 39.97 -23.13 -24.11
N SER A 293 39.92 -22.04 -23.35
CA SER A 293 40.96 -21.68 -22.35
C SER A 293 40.35 -21.52 -20.96
N THR A 294 41.12 -21.84 -19.93
CA THR A 294 40.70 -21.57 -18.54
C THR A 294 40.77 -20.08 -18.25
N CYS A 295 40.03 -19.62 -17.24
CA CYS A 295 40.06 -18.22 -16.80
C CYS A 295 41.49 -17.75 -16.47
N GLU A 296 42.32 -18.63 -15.89
CA GLU A 296 43.72 -18.35 -15.57
C GLU A 296 44.60 -18.20 -16.82
N GLN A 297 44.40 -19.07 -17.82
CA GLN A 297 45.12 -18.97 -19.09
C GLN A 297 44.75 -17.71 -19.84
N TYR A 298 43.47 -17.34 -19.84
CA TYR A 298 43.01 -16.10 -20.45
C TYR A 298 43.58 -14.87 -19.75
N ALA A 299 43.63 -14.87 -18.41
CA ALA A 299 44.24 -13.78 -17.64
C ALA A 299 45.73 -13.62 -17.96
N LYS A 300 46.50 -14.73 -18.02
CA LYS A 300 47.91 -14.71 -18.42
C LYS A 300 48.09 -14.22 -19.86
N TRP A 301 47.29 -14.74 -20.79
CA TRP A 301 47.30 -14.28 -22.17
C TRP A 301 47.04 -12.78 -22.26
N LYS A 302 46.05 -12.25 -21.53
CA LYS A 302 45.74 -10.82 -21.51
C LYS A 302 46.89 -10.00 -20.94
N GLU A 303 47.55 -10.47 -19.90
CA GLU A 303 48.72 -9.80 -19.32
C GLU A 303 49.93 -9.81 -20.26
N GLU A 304 50.23 -10.95 -20.90
CA GLU A 304 51.32 -11.10 -21.86
C GLU A 304 51.09 -10.24 -23.11
N ASN A 305 49.86 -10.20 -23.64
CA ASN A 305 49.53 -9.32 -24.76
C ASN A 305 49.55 -7.85 -24.36
N ALA A 306 49.11 -7.49 -23.15
CA ALA A 306 49.22 -6.12 -22.67
C ALA A 306 50.69 -5.67 -22.49
N LYS A 307 51.61 -6.60 -22.16
CA LYS A 307 53.06 -6.35 -22.18
C LYS A 307 53.58 -6.23 -23.62
N GLY A 308 53.21 -7.16 -24.50
CA GLY A 308 53.57 -7.12 -25.91
C GLY A 308 53.11 -5.87 -26.63
N ASP A 309 51.90 -5.38 -26.34
CA ASP A 309 51.36 -4.13 -26.88
C ASP A 309 52.17 -2.91 -26.40
N LYS A 310 52.56 -2.88 -25.12
CA LYS A 310 53.42 -1.82 -24.58
C LYS A 310 54.81 -1.83 -25.19
N GLU A 311 55.41 -3.01 -25.36
CA GLU A 311 56.71 -3.20 -26.00
C GLU A 311 56.66 -2.81 -27.48
N PHE A 312 55.59 -3.19 -28.19
CA PHE A 312 55.37 -2.82 -29.58
C PHE A 312 55.17 -1.31 -29.74
N GLU A 313 54.41 -0.68 -28.84
CA GLU A 313 54.27 0.79 -28.81
C GLU A 313 55.58 1.50 -28.47
N GLN A 314 56.43 0.91 -27.64
CA GLN A 314 57.74 1.45 -27.32
C GLN A 314 58.70 1.33 -28.52
N MET A 315 58.74 0.17 -29.19
CA MET A 315 59.50 -0.01 -30.42
C MET A 315 59.11 0.99 -31.51
N LEU A 316 57.80 1.23 -31.70
CA LEU A 316 57.32 2.24 -32.64
C LEU A 316 57.85 3.64 -32.28
N ARG A 317 57.88 3.99 -30.98
CA ARG A 317 58.46 5.28 -30.54
C ARG A 317 59.97 5.35 -30.76
N ASP A 318 60.69 4.27 -30.49
CA ASP A 318 62.14 4.20 -30.63
C ASP A 318 62.59 4.29 -32.10
N GLU A 319 61.82 3.72 -33.02
CA GLU A 319 62.06 3.79 -34.47
C GLU A 319 61.48 5.06 -35.13
N GLY A 320 60.84 5.95 -34.35
CA GLY A 320 60.22 7.17 -34.87
C GLY A 320 59.01 6.90 -35.78
N LEU A 321 58.31 5.79 -35.57
CA LEU A 321 57.08 5.41 -36.26
C LEU A 321 55.85 5.89 -35.49
N LEU A 322 54.90 6.49 -36.20
CA LEU A 322 53.65 6.98 -35.62
C LEU A 322 52.44 6.28 -36.24
N LYS A 323 51.48 5.86 -35.42
CA LYS A 323 50.24 5.27 -35.92
C LYS A 323 49.30 6.37 -36.46
N CYS A 324 48.75 6.17 -37.65
CA CYS A 324 47.72 7.04 -38.20
C CYS A 324 46.47 7.02 -37.29
N PRO A 325 45.91 8.19 -36.93
CA PRO A 325 44.77 8.26 -36.00
C PRO A 325 43.47 7.67 -36.56
N GLU A 326 43.38 7.43 -37.88
CA GLU A 326 42.17 6.93 -38.53
C GLU A 326 42.25 5.44 -38.87
N CYS A 327 43.36 4.97 -39.44
CA CYS A 327 43.51 3.56 -39.84
C CYS A 327 44.48 2.74 -38.98
N GLY A 328 45.21 3.39 -38.06
CA GLY A 328 46.20 2.72 -37.21
C GLY A 328 47.49 2.28 -37.92
N ALA A 329 47.64 2.52 -39.23
CA ALA A 329 48.85 2.17 -39.97
C ALA A 329 50.08 2.91 -39.40
N ALA A 330 51.21 2.22 -39.26
CA ALA A 330 52.47 2.83 -38.86
C ALA A 330 53.05 3.67 -40.00
N VAL A 331 53.38 4.93 -39.71
CA VAL A 331 53.88 5.91 -40.68
C VAL A 331 55.18 6.49 -40.15
N GLN A 332 56.21 6.54 -40.99
CA GLN A 332 57.51 7.11 -40.67
C GLN A 332 57.68 8.47 -41.35
N ARG A 333 58.30 9.43 -40.67
CA ARG A 333 58.68 10.71 -41.28
C ARG A 333 59.99 10.55 -42.06
N ILE A 334 59.94 10.85 -43.37
CA ILE A 334 61.11 10.73 -44.26
C ILE A 334 61.97 12.01 -44.24
N SER A 335 61.35 13.20 -44.28
CA SER A 335 62.08 14.48 -44.14
C SER A 335 61.16 15.70 -43.94
N GLY A 336 61.69 16.74 -43.28
CA GLY A 336 61.34 18.15 -43.46
C GLY A 336 60.01 18.69 -42.94
N CYS A 337 58.91 17.94 -43.02
CA CYS A 337 57.58 18.42 -42.65
C CYS A 337 57.01 17.67 -41.44
N GLN A 338 56.45 18.43 -40.48
CA GLN A 338 55.73 17.88 -39.32
C GLN A 338 54.30 17.44 -39.66
N TYR A 339 53.79 17.80 -40.83
CA TYR A 339 52.46 17.43 -41.31
C TYR A 339 52.56 16.16 -42.15
N MET A 340 51.90 15.10 -41.68
CA MET A 340 51.92 13.77 -42.26
C MET A 340 50.62 13.52 -43.02
N VAL A 341 50.74 12.82 -44.16
CA VAL A 341 49.60 12.34 -44.95
C VAL A 341 49.62 10.82 -44.94
N CYS A 342 48.52 10.18 -44.55
CA CYS A 342 48.46 8.72 -44.51
C CYS A 342 48.21 8.13 -45.91
N SER A 343 49.21 7.47 -46.49
CA SER A 343 49.11 6.77 -47.78
C SER A 343 48.63 5.31 -47.68
N SER A 344 48.10 4.88 -46.53
CA SER A 344 47.59 3.52 -46.36
C SER A 344 46.44 3.24 -47.34
N SER A 345 46.20 1.97 -47.67
CA SER A 345 45.08 1.58 -48.54
C SER A 345 43.71 1.97 -47.97
N GLN A 346 43.62 2.14 -46.65
CA GLN A 346 42.41 2.55 -45.94
C GLN A 346 42.19 4.06 -46.01
N CYS A 347 43.25 4.87 -45.90
CA CYS A 347 43.16 6.33 -45.90
C CYS A 347 43.31 6.96 -47.29
N GLN A 348 44.03 6.30 -48.22
CA GLN A 348 44.27 6.75 -49.60
C GLN A 348 44.72 8.22 -49.72
N GLY A 349 45.52 8.70 -48.76
CA GLY A 349 46.00 10.09 -48.74
C GLY A 349 45.01 11.14 -48.20
N ARG A 350 43.88 10.73 -47.63
CA ARG A 350 42.83 11.65 -47.14
C ARG A 350 42.99 12.07 -45.68
N THR A 351 43.82 11.37 -44.92
CA THR A 351 44.02 11.66 -43.49
C THR A 351 45.31 12.45 -43.31
N PHE A 352 45.16 13.67 -42.79
CA PHE A 352 46.26 14.56 -42.39
C PHE A 352 46.43 14.47 -40.88
N PHE A 353 47.66 14.44 -40.38
CA PHE A 353 47.92 14.46 -38.95
C PHE A 353 49.30 15.04 -38.66
N CYS A 354 49.51 15.58 -37.46
CA CYS A 354 50.82 16.09 -37.06
C CYS A 354 51.69 14.94 -36.51
N TYR A 355 52.95 14.89 -36.95
CA TYR A 355 53.94 13.92 -36.48
C TYR A 355 54.29 14.13 -34.99
N ASP A 356 54.41 15.39 -34.55
CA ASP A 356 54.90 15.68 -33.19
C ASP A 356 53.85 15.41 -32.11
N CYS A 357 52.58 15.70 -32.38
CA CYS A 357 51.50 15.52 -31.41
C CYS A 357 50.56 14.33 -31.70
N GLY A 358 50.59 13.78 -32.93
CA GLY A 358 49.75 12.66 -33.37
C GLY A 358 48.27 13.00 -33.57
N ILE A 359 47.90 14.28 -33.59
CA ILE A 359 46.51 14.73 -33.73
C ILE A 359 46.11 14.73 -35.21
N LYS A 360 44.90 14.23 -35.50
CA LYS A 360 44.26 14.31 -36.82
C LYS A 360 43.93 15.77 -37.16
N LEU A 361 44.27 16.18 -38.37
CA LEU A 361 44.01 17.51 -38.91
C LEU A 361 42.87 17.45 -39.94
N GLU A 362 42.04 18.49 -39.97
CA GLU A 362 40.91 18.58 -40.91
C GLU A 362 41.35 18.83 -42.35
N GLN A 363 42.52 19.43 -42.53
CA GLN A 363 43.09 19.77 -43.83
C GLN A 363 44.62 19.66 -43.82
N ASP A 364 45.22 19.66 -45.00
CA ASP A 364 46.67 19.69 -45.14
C ASP A 364 47.24 20.96 -44.48
N HIS A 365 48.26 20.79 -43.64
CA HIS A 365 48.84 21.86 -42.83
C HIS A 365 47.85 22.60 -41.91
N GLY A 366 46.81 21.91 -41.42
CA GLY A 366 45.83 22.47 -40.49
C GLY A 366 46.44 23.03 -39.19
N ALA A 367 45.98 24.20 -38.77
CA ALA A 367 46.33 24.78 -37.48
C ALA A 367 45.79 23.93 -36.34
N HIS A 368 46.62 23.68 -35.33
CA HIS A 368 46.24 22.96 -34.12
C HIS A 368 47.15 23.36 -32.95
N ASP A 369 46.68 23.13 -31.73
CA ASP A 369 47.50 23.30 -30.53
C ASP A 369 48.47 22.11 -30.41
N CYS A 370 49.71 22.30 -30.88
CA CYS A 370 50.71 21.25 -30.92
C CYS A 370 51.40 21.10 -29.56
N LYS A 371 51.12 20.00 -28.87
CA LYS A 371 51.88 19.55 -27.69
C LYS A 371 52.78 18.39 -28.10
N PRO A 372 54.10 18.64 -28.29
CA PRO A 372 55.01 17.62 -28.79
C PRO A 372 55.10 16.44 -27.81
N ARG A 373 54.92 15.23 -28.33
CA ARG A 373 55.19 13.99 -27.59
C ARG A 373 56.69 13.81 -27.47
N ASN A 374 57.16 13.25 -26.36
CA ASN A 374 58.57 12.91 -26.18
C ASN A 374 58.88 11.65 -27.02
N HIS A 375 59.22 11.83 -28.29
CA HIS A 375 59.63 10.77 -29.22
C HIS A 375 61.09 11.03 -29.63
N ASN A 376 61.90 9.97 -29.73
CA ASN A 376 63.27 10.13 -30.19
C ASN A 376 63.25 10.63 -31.64
N PRO A 377 64.13 11.59 -32.01
CA PRO A 377 64.22 12.04 -33.39
C PRO A 377 64.59 10.84 -34.26
N ALA A 378 63.77 10.57 -35.29
CA ALA A 378 64.01 9.48 -36.22
C ALA A 378 65.46 9.56 -36.76
N PRO A 379 66.23 8.45 -36.75
CA PRO A 379 67.55 8.46 -37.34
C PRO A 379 67.45 8.80 -38.83
N ALA A 380 68.38 9.62 -39.32
CA ALA A 380 68.44 9.97 -40.74
C ALA A 380 68.64 8.70 -41.56
N VAL A 381 67.61 8.28 -42.30
CA VAL A 381 67.67 7.06 -43.12
C VAL A 381 68.54 7.35 -44.36
N PRO A 382 69.67 6.66 -44.57
CA PRO A 382 70.38 6.74 -45.83
C PRO A 382 69.60 5.93 -46.86
N HIS A 383 68.95 6.64 -47.79
CA HIS A 383 68.27 6.15 -48.99
C HIS A 383 67.13 5.13 -48.80
N ALA A 384 65.96 5.53 -49.30
CA ALA A 384 64.79 4.69 -49.42
C ALA A 384 65.09 3.39 -50.18
N ILE A 385 64.94 2.23 -49.52
CA ILE A 385 64.77 0.96 -50.23
C ILE A 385 63.30 0.92 -50.68
N PRO A 386 63.01 0.90 -51.99
CA PRO A 386 61.64 0.77 -52.46
C PRO A 386 61.10 -0.61 -52.08
N VAL A 387 60.09 -0.65 -51.20
CA VAL A 387 59.36 -1.88 -50.90
C VAL A 387 58.58 -2.26 -52.16
N ARG A 388 59.03 -3.31 -52.86
CA ARG A 388 58.30 -3.89 -54.00
C ARG A 388 56.92 -4.37 -53.53
N PRO A 389 55.85 -4.16 -54.31
CA PRO A 389 54.56 -4.79 -54.01
C PRO A 389 54.72 -6.32 -54.06
N LEU A 390 54.31 -7.00 -52.99
CA LEU A 390 54.17 -8.46 -53.01
C LEU A 390 53.15 -8.85 -54.11
N PRO A 391 53.44 -9.88 -54.92
CA PRO A 391 52.52 -10.31 -55.97
C PRO A 391 51.24 -10.89 -55.36
N PHE A 392 50.10 -10.60 -55.99
CA PHE A 392 48.79 -11.17 -55.68
C PHE A 392 48.85 -12.70 -55.73
N GLY A 393 48.96 -13.33 -54.56
CA GLY A 393 48.76 -14.76 -54.37
C GLY A 393 47.26 -15.07 -54.27
N ILE A 394 46.79 -15.88 -55.21
CA ILE A 394 45.43 -16.38 -55.35
C ILE A 394 44.97 -17.05 -54.04
N LEU A 395 43.91 -16.53 -53.41
CA LEU A 395 43.18 -17.21 -52.33
C LEU A 395 42.53 -18.49 -52.89
N PRO A 396 42.71 -19.68 -52.29
CA PRO A 396 41.95 -20.85 -52.69
C PRO A 396 40.46 -20.65 -52.37
N GLY A 397 39.64 -20.88 -53.38
CA GLY A 397 38.23 -20.46 -53.44
C GLY A 397 37.33 -21.08 -52.38
N ARG A 398 36.40 -20.26 -51.91
CA ARG A 398 35.16 -20.69 -51.24
C ARG A 398 34.40 -21.65 -52.16
N ARG A 399 34.34 -22.94 -51.81
CA ARG A 399 33.31 -23.84 -52.36
C ARG A 399 31.98 -23.57 -51.63
N ARG A 400 31.01 -23.05 -52.38
CA ARG A 400 29.58 -23.18 -52.06
C ARG A 400 29.08 -24.52 -52.60
N GLY A 401 28.24 -25.21 -51.83
CA GLY A 401 27.23 -26.13 -52.37
C GLY A 401 27.09 -27.47 -51.63
N GLY A 402 25.92 -27.70 -51.03
CA GLY A 402 25.44 -29.04 -50.67
C GLY A 402 24.36 -29.05 -49.58
N ARG A 403 23.09 -29.20 -49.97
CA ARG A 403 21.90 -29.29 -49.09
C ARG A 403 21.69 -30.72 -48.54
N ASN A 404 21.37 -30.81 -47.23
CA ASN A 404 20.40 -31.69 -46.51
C ASN A 404 20.52 -33.24 -46.59
N PRO A 405 19.78 -34.05 -45.78
CA PRO A 405 19.10 -33.82 -44.47
C PRO A 405 19.36 -34.92 -43.41
N LYS A 406 19.07 -34.65 -42.11
CA LYS A 406 18.36 -35.54 -41.15
C LYS A 406 18.41 -35.02 -39.69
N ASN A 407 17.22 -34.82 -39.13
CA ASN A 407 16.88 -34.60 -37.71
C ASN A 407 17.13 -35.91 -36.90
N PRO A 408 17.13 -35.98 -35.53
CA PRO A 408 16.17 -35.32 -34.64
C PRO A 408 16.70 -34.69 -33.33
N LYS A 409 16.05 -33.59 -32.94
CA LYS A 409 15.65 -33.11 -31.59
C LYS A 409 16.11 -33.94 -30.36
N ARG A 410 16.68 -33.27 -29.33
CA ARG A 410 16.35 -33.40 -27.88
C ARG A 410 17.13 -32.37 -27.00
N PRO A 411 16.72 -32.11 -25.74
CA PRO A 411 16.04 -30.86 -25.37
C PRO A 411 16.89 -29.86 -24.58
N VAL A 412 16.50 -28.59 -24.65
CA VAL A 412 16.93 -27.51 -23.76
C VAL A 412 16.40 -27.83 -22.36
N ARG A 413 17.30 -28.06 -21.39
CA ARG A 413 16.93 -28.21 -19.98
C ARG A 413 16.74 -26.83 -19.35
N HIS A 414 15.62 -26.71 -18.65
CA HIS A 414 15.05 -25.57 -17.96
C HIS A 414 16.05 -24.61 -17.28
N MET A 415 16.04 -23.35 -17.71
CA MET A 415 16.33 -22.21 -16.85
C MET A 415 15.05 -21.87 -16.07
N ARG A 416 15.09 -21.97 -14.74
CA ARG A 416 14.04 -21.40 -13.89
C ARG A 416 14.33 -19.91 -13.73
N GLN A 417 13.47 -19.09 -14.31
CA GLN A 417 13.40 -17.66 -14.04
C GLN A 417 12.71 -17.48 -12.68
N LEU A 418 13.29 -16.67 -11.80
CA LEU A 418 12.57 -16.08 -10.68
C LEU A 418 12.03 -14.74 -11.20
N SER A 419 10.70 -14.71 -11.36
CA SER A 419 9.91 -13.51 -11.64
C SER A 419 9.72 -12.68 -10.38
#